data_AF-A0A370Q2P8-F1
#
_entry.id   AF-A0A370Q2P8-F1
#
_cell.length_a   1.000
_cell.length_b   1.000
_cell.length_c   1.000
_cell.angle_alpha   90.00
_cell.angle_beta   90.00
_cell.angle_gamma   90.00
#
_symmetry.space_group_name_H-M   'P 1'
#
loop_
_entity.id
_entity.type
_entity.pdbx_description
1 polymer ?
#
loop_
_entity_poly.entity_id
_entity_poly.type
_entity_poly.pdbx_seq_one_letter_code
_entity_poly.pdbx_strand_id
1 'polypeptide(L)'
;MDSTIIIALLSPLLLTIGGLITWFFKSKREDILLSEEKTRDFKVKTYETLLEPFIVVFTFTLNEKEKQKGINKLLSLDYRKAAFNLTTFGSDEVVKSYNRIMQAFFNIKSEDFADDDEEYAVIMLTHLSDLLLNIRKDLYTKKTDLKRSEMLAFMINDIDKHQFRINNA
;
A
#
# COMPACT_ATOMS: atom_id res chain seq x y z
N MET A 1 11.25 57.49 -35.04
CA MET A 1 10.42 56.27 -34.88
C MET A 1 10.14 56.17 -33.40
N ASP A 2 8.91 56.47 -33.01
CA ASP A 2 8.56 56.89 -31.65
C ASP A 2 8.63 55.73 -30.67
N SER A 3 9.34 55.93 -29.56
CA SER A 3 9.48 54.98 -28.44
C SER A 3 8.14 54.46 -27.93
N THR A 4 7.07 55.23 -28.13
CA THR A 4 5.68 54.88 -27.82
C THR A 4 5.17 53.66 -28.60
N ILE A 5 5.56 53.51 -29.87
CA ILE A 5 5.14 52.37 -30.71
C ILE A 5 5.85 51.08 -30.26
N ILE A 6 7.13 51.20 -29.89
CA ILE A 6 7.93 50.08 -29.37
C ILE A 6 7.35 49.57 -28.04
N ILE A 7 6.99 50.48 -27.12
CA ILE A 7 6.39 50.13 -25.82
C ILE A 7 4.99 49.53 -25.98
N ALA A 8 4.18 50.06 -26.91
CA ALA A 8 2.82 49.58 -27.19
C ALA A 8 2.79 48.16 -27.80
N LEU A 9 3.84 47.75 -28.52
CA LEU A 9 3.98 46.39 -29.08
C LEU A 9 4.68 45.42 -28.11
N LEU A 10 5.65 45.88 -27.33
CA LEU A 10 6.38 45.03 -26.38
C LEU A 10 5.51 44.58 -25.21
N SER A 11 4.64 45.44 -24.69
CA SER A 11 3.86 45.13 -23.48
C SER A 11 2.87 43.98 -23.71
N PRO A 12 2.05 43.97 -24.78
CA PRO A 12 1.20 42.82 -25.11
C PRO A 12 1.99 41.56 -25.43
N LEU A 13 3.15 41.69 -26.11
CA LEU A 13 4.03 40.56 -26.42
C LEU A 13 4.59 39.91 -25.15
N LEU A 14 5.03 40.70 -24.17
CA LEU A 14 5.52 40.20 -22.89
C LEU A 14 4.40 39.55 -22.07
N LEU A 15 3.21 40.13 -22.05
CA LEU A 15 2.05 39.57 -21.34
C LEU A 15 1.59 38.25 -21.96
N THR A 16 1.56 38.16 -23.29
CA THR A 16 1.22 36.92 -24.00
C THR A 16 2.26 35.83 -23.78
N ILE A 17 3.55 36.15 -23.90
CA ILE A 17 4.64 35.20 -23.59
C ILE A 17 4.56 34.75 -22.13
N GLY A 18 4.37 35.68 -21.18
CA GLY A 18 4.24 35.37 -19.76
C GLY A 18 3.03 34.48 -19.44
N GLY A 19 1.89 34.75 -20.10
CA GLY A 19 0.69 33.92 -20.01
C GLY A 19 0.89 32.51 -20.55
N LEU A 20 1.55 32.38 -21.71
CA LEU A 20 1.87 31.08 -22.32
C LEU A 20 2.83 30.26 -21.44
N ILE A 21 3.87 30.88 -20.89
CA ILE A 21 4.81 30.22 -19.97
C ILE A 21 4.07 29.73 -18.71
N THR A 22 3.27 30.61 -18.10
CA THR A 22 2.51 30.27 -16.89
C THR A 22 1.54 29.10 -17.14
N TRP A 23 0.83 29.13 -18.27
CA TRP A 23 -0.07 28.06 -18.67
C TRP A 23 0.67 26.74 -18.90
N PHE A 24 1.85 26.78 -19.56
CA PHE A 24 2.67 25.60 -19.78
C PHE A 24 3.13 24.94 -18.48
N PHE A 25 3.62 25.73 -17.50
CA PHE A 25 3.98 25.20 -16.18
C PHE A 25 2.78 24.64 -15.42
N LYS A 26 1.63 25.32 -15.49
CA LYS A 26 0.38 24.85 -14.87
C LYS A 26 -0.07 23.52 -15.47
N SER A 27 -0.12 23.42 -16.80
CA SER A 27 -0.51 22.20 -17.53
C SER A 27 0.39 21.03 -17.16
N LYS A 28 1.71 21.21 -17.18
CA LYS A 28 2.66 20.16 -16.83
C LYS A 28 2.49 19.68 -15.39
N ARG A 29 2.17 20.59 -14.46
CA ARG A 29 1.90 20.23 -13.07
C ARG A 29 0.61 19.43 -12.92
N GLU A 30 -0.45 19.82 -13.62
CA GLU A 30 -1.72 19.09 -13.62
C GLU A 30 -1.57 17.68 -14.20
N ASP A 31 -0.83 17.53 -15.31
CA ASP A 31 -0.54 16.23 -15.91
C ASP A 31 0.23 15.30 -14.97
N ILE A 32 1.21 15.83 -14.23
CA ILE A 32 1.96 15.08 -13.22
C ILE A 32 1.02 14.64 -12.09
N LEU A 33 0.20 15.54 -11.55
CA LEU A 33 -0.72 15.22 -10.46
C LEU A 33 -1.75 14.15 -10.88
N LEU A 34 -2.30 14.26 -12.08
CA LEU A 34 -3.24 13.26 -12.64
C LEU A 34 -2.57 11.90 -12.84
N SER A 35 -1.31 11.89 -13.29
CA SER A 35 -0.55 10.64 -13.41
C SER A 35 -0.27 10.02 -12.04
N GLU A 36 0.13 10.83 -11.06
CA GLU A 36 0.37 10.39 -9.68
C GLU A 36 -0.89 9.82 -9.04
N GLU A 37 -2.03 10.46 -9.24
CA GLU A 37 -3.33 9.99 -8.77
C GLU A 37 -3.70 8.64 -9.39
N LYS A 38 -3.61 8.50 -10.71
CA LYS A 38 -3.87 7.22 -11.40
C LYS A 38 -2.95 6.11 -10.93
N THR A 39 -1.65 6.41 -10.76
CA THR A 39 -0.69 5.46 -10.21
C THR A 39 -1.08 5.06 -8.80
N ARG A 40 -1.39 6.02 -7.93
CA ARG A 40 -1.81 5.75 -6.54
C ARG A 40 -3.07 4.90 -6.49
N ASP A 41 -4.08 5.22 -7.30
CA ASP A 41 -5.33 4.45 -7.36
C ASP A 41 -5.09 3.01 -7.82
N PHE A 42 -4.21 2.81 -8.80
CA PHE A 42 -3.80 1.48 -9.24
C PHE A 42 -3.09 0.70 -8.11
N LYS A 43 -2.19 1.36 -7.36
CA LYS A 43 -1.53 0.76 -6.20
C LYS A 43 -2.54 0.37 -5.13
N VAL A 44 -3.43 1.29 -4.74
CA VAL A 44 -4.47 1.07 -3.71
C VAL A 44 -5.34 -0.13 -4.09
N LYS A 45 -5.88 -0.17 -5.31
CA LYS A 45 -6.71 -1.31 -5.78
C LYS A 45 -5.96 -2.63 -5.76
N THR A 46 -4.67 -2.62 -6.13
CA THR A 46 -3.85 -3.83 -6.06
C THR A 46 -3.65 -4.27 -4.61
N TYR A 47 -3.33 -3.34 -3.70
CA TYR A 47 -3.19 -3.64 -2.28
C TYR A 47 -4.48 -4.12 -1.63
N GLU A 48 -5.63 -3.54 -1.96
CA GLU A 48 -6.94 -4.02 -1.50
C GLU A 48 -7.17 -5.47 -1.91
N THR A 49 -6.89 -5.80 -3.19
CA THR A 49 -7.01 -7.17 -3.72
C THR A 49 -6.10 -8.15 -2.98
N LEU A 50 -4.89 -7.72 -2.64
CA LEU A 50 -3.90 -8.54 -1.92
C LEU A 50 -4.24 -8.72 -0.44
N LEU A 51 -4.81 -7.70 0.20
CA LEU A 51 -5.12 -7.73 1.63
C LEU A 51 -6.44 -8.43 1.95
N GLU A 52 -7.38 -8.47 1.01
CA GLU A 52 -8.73 -9.02 1.23
C GLU A 52 -8.74 -10.44 1.81
N PRO A 53 -7.97 -11.43 1.31
CA PRO A 53 -7.94 -12.76 1.90
C PRO A 53 -7.50 -12.77 3.37
N PHE A 54 -6.54 -11.94 3.74
CA PHE A 54 -6.06 -11.82 5.12
C PHE A 54 -7.12 -11.18 6.01
N ILE A 55 -7.77 -10.11 5.54
CA ILE A 55 -8.88 -9.47 6.28
C ILE A 55 -9.95 -10.50 6.58
N VAL A 56 -10.34 -11.31 5.60
CA VAL A 56 -11.35 -12.37 5.78
C VAL A 56 -10.90 -13.42 6.79
N VAL A 57 -9.65 -13.89 6.71
CA VAL A 57 -9.11 -14.90 7.64
C VAL A 57 -9.03 -14.38 9.08
N PHE A 58 -8.62 -13.12 9.27
CA PHE A 58 -8.45 -12.52 10.61
C PHE A 58 -9.71 -11.86 11.16
N THR A 59 -10.83 -11.85 10.42
CA THR A 59 -12.11 -11.36 10.95
C THR A 59 -12.78 -12.44 11.80
N PHE A 60 -12.73 -12.27 13.12
CA PHE A 60 -13.22 -13.25 14.10
C PHE A 60 -14.74 -13.49 14.06
N THR A 61 -15.53 -12.58 13.48
CA THR A 61 -17.00 -12.71 13.39
C THR A 61 -17.45 -13.63 12.25
N LEU A 62 -16.55 -14.01 11.32
CA LEU A 62 -16.88 -14.86 10.17
C LEU A 62 -16.79 -16.34 10.53
N ASN A 63 -17.66 -17.15 9.94
CA ASN A 63 -17.62 -18.60 10.11
C ASN A 63 -16.52 -19.24 9.24
N GLU A 64 -16.19 -20.51 9.54
CA GLU A 64 -15.12 -21.24 8.84
C GLU A 64 -15.35 -21.37 7.33
N LYS A 65 -16.60 -21.47 6.88
CA LYS A 65 -16.92 -21.54 5.44
C LYS A 65 -16.60 -20.21 4.74
N GLU A 66 -16.83 -19.09 5.40
CA GLU A 66 -16.49 -17.76 4.89
C GLU A 66 -14.98 -17.54 4.88
N LYS A 67 -14.28 -17.94 5.95
CA LYS A 67 -12.81 -17.92 5.99
C LYS A 67 -12.20 -18.75 4.86
N GLN A 68 -12.72 -19.95 4.61
CA GLN A 68 -12.26 -20.80 3.52
C GLN A 68 -12.45 -20.16 2.13
N LYS A 69 -13.50 -19.35 1.93
CA LYS A 69 -13.63 -18.56 0.69
C LYS A 69 -12.50 -17.54 0.55
N GLY A 70 -12.12 -16.88 1.64
CA GLY A 70 -10.96 -15.98 1.67
C GLY A 70 -9.67 -16.70 1.27
N ILE A 71 -9.41 -17.86 1.86
CA ILE A 71 -8.25 -18.70 1.54
C ILE A 71 -8.27 -19.11 0.05
N ASN A 72 -9.42 -19.57 -0.45
CA ASN A 72 -9.55 -19.96 -1.86
C ASN A 72 -9.31 -18.80 -2.83
N LYS A 73 -9.56 -17.54 -2.40
CA LYS A 73 -9.30 -16.35 -3.23
C LYS A 73 -7.81 -16.14 -3.51
N LEU A 74 -6.91 -16.61 -2.65
CA LEU A 74 -5.45 -16.62 -2.89
C LEU A 74 -5.06 -17.42 -4.15
N LEU A 75 -5.90 -18.40 -4.53
CA LEU A 75 -5.70 -19.25 -5.70
C LEU A 75 -6.33 -18.68 -6.98
N SER A 76 -7.11 -17.61 -6.86
CA SER A 76 -7.78 -16.99 -8.01
C SER A 76 -6.79 -16.32 -8.97
N LEU A 77 -7.15 -16.29 -10.26
CA LEU A 77 -6.35 -15.62 -11.28
C LEU A 77 -6.17 -14.13 -10.97
N ASP A 78 -7.20 -13.47 -10.47
CA ASP A 78 -7.16 -12.03 -10.17
C ASP A 78 -6.19 -11.72 -9.02
N TYR A 79 -6.16 -12.57 -7.99
CA TYR A 79 -5.16 -12.45 -6.92
C TYR A 79 -3.75 -12.67 -7.45
N ARG A 80 -3.54 -13.68 -8.31
CA ARG A 80 -2.22 -13.94 -8.93
C ARG A 80 -1.76 -12.78 -9.81
N LYS A 81 -2.67 -12.13 -10.54
CA LYS A 81 -2.39 -10.90 -11.29
C LYS A 81 -2.00 -9.75 -10.37
N ALA A 82 -2.72 -9.55 -9.27
CA ALA A 82 -2.39 -8.52 -8.27
C ALA A 82 -1.01 -8.78 -7.65
N ALA A 83 -0.68 -10.03 -7.32
CA ALA A 83 0.62 -10.43 -6.81
C ALA A 83 1.74 -10.20 -7.84
N PHE A 84 1.48 -10.45 -9.12
CA PHE A 84 2.43 -10.15 -10.19
C PHE A 84 2.63 -8.63 -10.35
N ASN A 85 1.56 -7.85 -10.37
CA ASN A 85 1.61 -6.40 -10.44
C ASN A 85 2.42 -5.81 -9.28
N LEU A 86 2.31 -6.38 -8.09
CA LEU A 86 3.10 -5.94 -6.94
C LEU A 86 4.60 -5.92 -7.24
N THR A 87 5.11 -6.90 -7.99
CA THR A 87 6.54 -6.99 -8.32
C THR A 87 7.01 -5.89 -9.27
N THR A 88 6.09 -5.20 -9.97
CA THR A 88 6.44 -4.15 -10.94
C THR A 88 6.44 -2.75 -10.34
N PHE A 89 5.56 -2.45 -9.38
CA PHE A 89 5.43 -1.11 -8.81
C PHE A 89 5.74 -1.00 -7.32
N GLY A 90 5.66 -2.10 -6.57
CA GLY A 90 5.83 -2.08 -5.12
C GLY A 90 7.28 -1.82 -4.76
N SER A 91 7.53 -1.03 -3.72
CA SER A 91 8.87 -0.92 -3.15
C SER A 91 9.43 -2.28 -2.71
N ASP A 92 10.76 -2.38 -2.68
CA ASP A 92 11.49 -3.58 -2.26
C ASP A 92 10.98 -4.13 -0.93
N GLU A 93 10.69 -3.24 0.04
CA GLU A 93 10.21 -3.59 1.36
C GLU A 93 8.81 -4.21 1.32
N VAL A 94 7.91 -3.69 0.48
CA VAL A 94 6.58 -4.27 0.29
C VAL A 94 6.67 -5.63 -0.38
N VAL A 95 7.46 -5.76 -1.46
CA VAL A 95 7.64 -7.05 -2.15
C VAL A 95 8.23 -8.09 -1.20
N LYS A 96 9.25 -7.71 -0.40
CA LYS A 96 9.87 -8.59 0.60
C LYS A 96 8.88 -9.02 1.69
N SER A 97 8.13 -8.08 2.27
CA SER A 97 7.15 -8.38 3.32
C SER A 97 5.98 -9.22 2.81
N TYR A 98 5.50 -8.96 1.59
CA TYR A 98 4.51 -9.80 0.92
C TYR A 98 5.02 -11.23 0.72
N ASN A 99 6.24 -11.39 0.22
CA ASN A 99 6.81 -12.72 0.03
C ASN A 99 6.96 -13.48 1.36
N ARG A 100 7.34 -12.79 2.45
CA ARG A 100 7.41 -13.39 3.79
C ARG A 100 6.06 -13.91 4.26
N ILE A 101 4.99 -13.09 4.19
CA ILE A 101 3.68 -13.56 4.64
C ILE A 101 3.14 -14.70 3.77
N MET A 102 3.37 -14.66 2.45
CA MET A 102 2.92 -15.75 1.57
C MET A 102 3.69 -17.05 1.82
N GLN A 103 5.00 -16.96 2.08
CA GLN A 103 5.81 -18.13 2.47
C GLN A 103 5.35 -18.67 3.82
N ALA A 104 5.10 -17.80 4.80
CA ALA A 104 4.57 -18.21 6.09
C ALA A 104 3.23 -18.94 5.92
N PHE A 105 2.29 -18.34 5.19
CA PHE A 105 0.96 -18.88 4.97
C PHE A 105 0.95 -20.28 4.30
N PHE A 106 1.89 -20.56 3.40
CA PHE A 106 1.93 -21.85 2.67
C PHE A 106 2.89 -22.89 3.25
N ASN A 107 3.95 -22.47 3.95
CA ASN A 107 4.99 -23.37 4.43
C ASN A 107 4.89 -23.64 5.94
N ILE A 108 4.27 -22.74 6.71
CA ILE A 108 4.10 -22.88 8.16
C ILE A 108 2.69 -23.42 8.38
N LYS A 109 2.59 -24.66 8.85
CA LYS A 109 1.30 -25.23 9.24
C LYS A 109 1.08 -25.01 10.73
N SER A 110 -0.16 -24.79 11.14
CA SER A 110 -0.50 -24.76 12.57
C SER A 110 -0.11 -26.06 13.28
N GLU A 111 -0.13 -27.18 12.56
CA GLU A 111 0.32 -28.50 13.00
C GLU A 111 1.80 -28.54 13.40
N ASP A 112 2.63 -27.66 12.83
CA ASP A 112 4.06 -27.55 13.18
C ASP A 112 4.27 -26.89 14.56
N PHE A 113 3.22 -26.30 15.13
CA PHE A 113 3.18 -25.61 16.42
C PHE A 113 2.14 -26.22 17.35
N ALA A 114 1.85 -27.52 17.22
CA ALA A 114 0.83 -28.21 18.00
C ALA A 114 0.98 -28.09 19.53
N ASP A 115 2.17 -27.71 20.01
CA ASP A 115 2.47 -27.47 21.43
C ASP A 115 2.34 -25.97 21.85
N ASP A 116 2.20 -25.03 20.91
CA ASP A 116 2.04 -23.58 21.15
C ASP A 116 1.30 -22.88 19.98
N ASP A 117 -0.03 -23.03 19.92
CA ASP A 117 -0.92 -22.37 18.94
C ASP A 117 -0.78 -20.82 18.94
N GLU A 118 -0.31 -20.24 20.06
CA GLU A 118 -0.10 -18.80 20.19
C GLU A 118 1.08 -18.32 19.34
N GLU A 119 2.13 -19.14 19.21
CA GLU A 119 3.32 -18.81 18.44
C GLU A 119 3.01 -18.65 16.95
N TYR A 120 2.25 -19.58 16.36
CA TYR A 120 1.83 -19.49 14.96
C TYR A 120 1.04 -18.20 14.69
N ALA A 121 0.08 -17.88 15.57
CA ALA A 121 -0.70 -16.65 15.46
C ALA A 121 0.20 -15.41 15.51
N VAL A 122 1.12 -15.33 16.46
CA VAL A 122 2.04 -14.19 16.60
C VAL A 122 2.95 -14.03 15.37
N ILE A 123 3.45 -15.12 14.78
CA ILE A 123 4.25 -15.09 13.55
C ILE A 123 3.42 -14.51 12.40
N MET A 124 2.20 -15.01 12.21
CA MET A 124 1.33 -14.54 11.13
C MET A 124 0.93 -13.06 11.29
N LEU A 125 0.62 -12.63 12.51
CA LEU A 125 0.32 -11.24 12.83
C LEU A 125 1.54 -10.33 12.61
N THR A 126 2.74 -10.82 12.93
CA THR A 126 3.99 -10.10 12.66
C THR A 126 4.18 -9.86 11.17
N HIS A 127 3.99 -10.89 10.34
CA HIS A 127 4.14 -10.75 8.90
C HIS A 127 3.06 -9.85 8.28
N LEU A 128 1.82 -9.95 8.75
CA LEU A 128 0.73 -9.09 8.29
C LEU A 128 0.96 -7.63 8.64
N SER A 129 1.30 -7.34 9.90
CA SER A 129 1.59 -5.98 10.33
C SER A 129 2.79 -5.36 9.62
N ASP A 130 3.84 -6.15 9.34
CA ASP A 130 5.00 -5.71 8.57
C ASP A 130 4.60 -5.33 7.13
N LEU A 131 3.77 -6.14 6.48
CA LEU A 131 3.22 -5.83 5.15
C LEU A 131 2.38 -4.55 5.17
N LEU A 132 1.45 -4.41 6.10
CA LEU A 132 0.59 -3.22 6.24
C LEU A 132 1.41 -1.94 6.44
N LEU A 133 2.43 -2.00 7.29
CA LEU A 133 3.30 -0.87 7.57
C LEU A 133 4.10 -0.45 6.33
N ASN A 134 4.61 -1.42 5.56
CA ASN A 134 5.35 -1.14 4.33
C ASN A 134 4.43 -0.62 3.22
N ILE A 135 3.21 -1.14 3.08
CA ILE A 135 2.20 -0.61 2.15
C ILE A 135 1.89 0.86 2.47
N ARG A 136 1.71 1.19 3.76
CA ARG A 136 1.48 2.59 4.18
C ARG A 136 2.64 3.50 3.78
N LYS A 137 3.88 3.04 3.95
CA LYS A 137 5.09 3.79 3.55
C LYS A 137 5.20 3.95 2.04
N ASP A 138 4.75 2.96 1.27
CA ASP A 138 4.78 2.97 -0.20
C ASP A 138 3.73 3.92 -0.80
N LEU A 139 2.53 3.98 -0.20
CA LEU A 139 1.42 4.81 -0.68
C LEU A 139 1.53 6.27 -0.24
N TYR A 140 2.04 6.52 0.96
CA TYR A 140 1.98 7.84 1.59
C TYR A 140 3.37 8.36 1.94
N THR A 141 3.76 8.25 3.21
CA THR A 141 4.98 8.83 3.74
C THR A 141 5.94 7.73 4.17
N LYS A 142 7.17 7.78 3.67
CA LYS A 142 8.23 6.83 4.03
C LYS A 142 8.54 6.81 5.54
N LYS A 143 8.32 7.94 6.22
CA LYS A 143 8.47 8.10 7.67
C LYS A 143 7.13 7.92 8.37
N THR A 144 7.11 7.11 9.41
CA THR A 144 5.94 6.87 10.27
C THR A 144 6.44 6.45 11.65
N ASP A 145 5.81 6.97 12.69
CA ASP A 145 6.09 6.57 14.07
C ASP A 145 5.27 5.35 14.49
N LEU A 146 4.29 4.95 13.66
CA LEU A 146 3.51 3.73 13.86
C LEU A 146 4.40 2.49 13.85
N LYS A 147 4.22 1.66 14.87
CA LYS A 147 4.79 0.33 15.03
C LYS A 147 3.90 -0.73 14.39
N ARG A 148 4.44 -1.93 14.22
CA ARG A 148 3.74 -3.07 13.62
C ARG A 148 2.45 -3.43 14.37
N SER A 149 2.51 -3.59 15.69
CA SER A 149 1.33 -3.89 16.51
C SER A 149 0.20 -2.87 16.37
N GLU A 150 0.54 -1.58 16.27
CA GLU A 150 -0.43 -0.49 16.10
C GLU A 150 -1.19 -0.58 14.77
N MET A 151 -0.64 -1.25 13.75
CA MET A 151 -1.34 -1.50 12.48
C MET A 151 -2.50 -2.49 12.62
N LEU A 152 -2.53 -3.30 13.69
CA LEU A 152 -3.51 -4.37 13.90
C LEU A 152 -4.39 -4.16 15.14
N ALA A 153 -4.10 -3.15 15.96
CA ALA A 153 -4.76 -2.93 17.24
C ALA A 153 -6.28 -2.73 17.14
N PHE A 154 -6.80 -2.30 15.99
CA PHE A 154 -8.23 -2.16 15.77
C PHE A 154 -8.97 -3.50 15.59
N MET A 155 -8.25 -4.58 15.26
CA MET A 155 -8.83 -5.89 14.91
C MET A 155 -8.59 -6.95 16.00
N ILE A 156 -7.61 -6.74 16.88
CA ILE A 156 -7.13 -7.75 17.84
C ILE A 156 -7.25 -7.20 19.25
N ASN A 157 -8.20 -7.72 20.01
CA ASN A 157 -8.58 -7.18 21.33
C ASN A 157 -7.45 -7.24 22.36
N ASP A 158 -6.53 -8.21 22.28
CA ASP A 158 -5.43 -8.40 23.22
C ASP A 158 -4.04 -8.26 22.58
N ILE A 159 -3.96 -7.44 21.53
CA ILE A 159 -2.70 -7.10 20.86
C ILE A 159 -1.61 -6.63 21.84
N ASP A 160 -2.00 -5.96 22.93
CA ASP A 160 -1.09 -5.42 23.95
C ASP A 160 -0.26 -6.50 24.64
N LYS A 161 -0.77 -7.74 24.74
CA LYS A 161 -0.04 -8.87 25.31
C LYS A 161 1.10 -9.32 24.40
N HIS A 162 0.92 -9.17 23.09
CA HIS A 162 1.86 -9.66 22.06
C HIS A 162 2.66 -8.54 21.39
N GLN A 163 2.39 -7.27 21.72
CA GLN A 163 2.98 -6.11 21.06
C GLN A 163 4.52 -6.13 21.07
N PHE A 164 5.12 -6.61 22.16
CA PHE A 164 6.59 -6.66 22.27
C PHE A 164 7.18 -7.65 21.26
N ARG A 165 6.58 -8.84 21.12
CA ARG A 165 7.01 -9.85 20.15
C ARG A 165 6.83 -9.31 18.72
N ILE A 166 5.65 -8.77 18.41
CA ILE A 166 5.31 -8.27 17.07
C ILE A 166 6.22 -7.10 16.64
N ASN A 167 6.53 -6.18 17.57
CA ASN A 167 7.32 -4.99 17.25
C ASN A 167 8.83 -5.27 17.13
N ASN A 168 9.34 -6.37 17.73
CA ASN A 168 10.77 -6.66 17.80
C ASN A 168 11.19 -7.93 17.05
N ALA A 169 10.26 -8.58 16.34
CA ALA A 169 10.52 -9.75 15.49
C ALA A 169 11.23 -9.41 14.16
#